data_AF-H9FJF7-F1
#
_entry.id   AF-H9FJF7-F1
#
_cell.length_a   1.000
_cell.length_b   1.000
_cell.length_c   1.000
_cell.angle_alpha   90.00
_cell.angle_beta   90.00
_cell.angle_gamma   90.00
#
_symmetry.space_group_name_H-M   'P 1'
#
loop_
_entity.id
_entity.type
_entity.pdbx_description
1 polymer ?
#
loop_
_entity_poly.entity_id
_entity_poly.type
_entity_poly.pdbx_seq_one_letter_code
_entity_poly.pdbx_strand_id
1 'polypeptide(L)'
;APGASAYSFPQQHTMQHWARRLEQEVDGVMRIFGGVQQLREIYKDNRNLFEVQENEPQKLVEKVAGDIESLLDRKVQALKRLADAAENFQKAHRWQDNIKEEDIVYYDAKADAELDDPESEDVERGFKASTLRLDFIEDPNFKNKVNYSYTAVQIPTDIYKGSTVILNELNWTEALENVFMENRRQDPTLLWQVFGSATGVTRYYPATPWRAPKKIDLYDVRRRPWYIQGASSPKDMVIIVDVSGSVSGLTLKLMKTSVCEMLDTLSDDDYVNVASFNEKAQPVSCFTHLVQANVRNKKVFKEAVQGMVAKGTTGYKAGFEYAFDQLQNSNITRANCNKMIMMFTDGGEDRVQDVFEKYNWPNRTVRVFTFSVGQHNYDVTPLQWMACANKGYYFEIPSIGAIRINTQEYLDVLGRPMVLAGKEAKQVQWTNVYEDALGLGLVVTGTLPVFNLTQDGPGEKKNQLILGVMGIDVALNDIKRLTPNYTLGANGYVFAIDLNGYVLLHPNLKPQTTNFREPVTLDFLDAELEDENKEEIRRSMIDGNKGHKQIRTLVKSLDERYIDEVTRNYTWVPIRSTNYSLGLVLPPYSTFYLQANLSDQILQVKYFEFLLPSSFESEGHVFIAPREYCKDL
;
A
#
# COMPACT_ATOMS: atom_id res chain seq x y z
N ALA A 1 16.61 76.58 -20.17
CA ALA A 1 17.45 75.65 -20.95
C ALA A 1 16.54 74.53 -21.46
N PRO A 2 16.37 74.39 -22.78
CA PRO A 2 15.55 73.35 -23.37
C PRO A 2 16.23 72.02 -23.07
N GLY A 3 15.55 70.94 -22.74
CA GLY A 3 14.17 70.56 -23.00
C GLY A 3 14.26 69.05 -23.15
N ALA A 4 13.43 68.33 -22.41
CA ALA A 4 13.38 66.88 -22.40
C ALA A 4 13.32 66.31 -23.83
N SER A 5 14.49 66.03 -24.41
CA SER A 5 14.64 65.22 -25.60
C SER A 5 14.23 63.82 -25.17
N ALA A 6 13.04 63.40 -25.60
CA ALA A 6 12.46 62.10 -25.40
C ALA A 6 13.55 61.02 -25.29
N TYR A 7 13.56 60.28 -24.18
CA TYR A 7 14.26 58.99 -24.13
C TYR A 7 13.66 58.12 -25.24
N SER A 8 14.24 58.16 -26.43
CA SER A 8 13.84 57.27 -27.52
C SER A 8 14.23 55.87 -27.08
N PHE A 9 13.27 54.96 -27.04
CA PHE A 9 13.53 53.56 -26.73
C PHE A 9 14.71 53.08 -27.59
N PRO A 10 15.73 52.43 -27.01
CA PRO A 10 16.92 52.07 -27.75
C PRO A 10 16.57 51.22 -28.98
N GLN A 11 17.25 51.45 -30.10
CA GLN A 11 17.05 50.64 -31.29
C GLN A 11 17.52 49.20 -31.06
N GLN A 12 16.91 48.24 -31.78
CA GLN A 12 17.19 46.80 -31.64
C GLN A 12 18.68 46.47 -31.67
N HIS A 13 19.44 47.08 -32.58
CA HIS A 13 20.89 46.87 -32.70
C HIS A 13 21.65 47.28 -31.43
N THR A 14 21.28 48.39 -30.80
CA THR A 14 21.91 48.87 -29.57
C THR A 14 21.63 47.93 -28.41
N MET A 15 20.39 47.43 -28.28
CA MET A 15 20.03 46.44 -27.24
C MET A 15 20.76 45.11 -27.45
N GLN A 16 20.88 44.63 -28.69
CA GLN A 16 21.66 43.42 -29.00
C GLN A 16 23.14 43.58 -28.68
N HIS A 17 23.71 44.76 -28.96
CA HIS A 17 25.10 45.04 -28.62
C HIS A 17 25.32 45.05 -27.09
N TRP A 18 24.43 45.68 -26.32
CA TRP A 18 24.50 45.66 -24.86
C TRP A 18 24.34 44.25 -24.28
N ALA A 19 23.37 43.47 -24.78
CA ALA A 19 23.15 42.10 -24.34
C ALA A 19 24.37 41.21 -24.59
N ARG A 20 24.96 41.27 -25.80
CA ARG A 20 26.19 40.52 -26.13
C ARG A 20 27.37 40.93 -25.28
N ARG A 21 27.53 42.23 -25.02
CA ARG A 21 28.62 42.70 -24.16
C ARG A 21 28.45 42.19 -22.73
N LEU A 22 27.23 42.23 -22.18
CA LEU A 22 26.94 41.70 -20.85
C LEU A 22 27.18 40.18 -20.79
N GLU A 23 26.72 39.44 -21.80
CA GLU A 23 26.96 38.00 -21.93
C GLU A 23 28.46 37.67 -21.93
N GLN A 24 29.25 38.41 -22.71
CA GLN A 24 30.70 38.25 -22.78
C GLN A 24 31.40 38.60 -21.46
N GLU A 25 30.97 39.66 -20.78
CA GLU A 25 31.52 40.03 -19.47
C GLU A 25 31.20 38.96 -18.42
N VAL A 26 29.97 38.42 -18.41
CA VAL A 26 29.56 37.33 -17.50
C VAL A 26 30.29 36.03 -17.82
N ASP A 27 30.36 35.58 -19.08
CA ASP A 27 31.10 34.36 -19.47
C ASP A 27 32.60 34.50 -19.16
N GLY A 28 33.17 35.68 -19.41
CA GLY A 28 34.57 35.98 -19.08
C GLY A 28 34.86 35.84 -17.59
N VAL A 29 34.03 36.45 -16.73
CA VAL A 29 34.15 36.34 -15.27
C VAL A 29 33.96 34.89 -14.82
N MET A 30 32.92 34.20 -15.30
CA MET A 30 32.63 32.82 -14.92
C MET A 30 33.73 31.83 -15.33
N ARG A 31 34.41 32.05 -16.46
CA ARG A 31 35.56 31.23 -16.87
C ARG A 31 36.77 31.41 -15.96
N ILE A 32 37.04 32.63 -15.52
CA ILE A 32 38.18 32.94 -14.64
C ILE A 32 37.94 32.40 -13.24
N PHE A 33 36.77 32.68 -12.64
CA PHE A 33 36.48 32.29 -11.26
C PHE A 33 35.95 30.87 -11.12
N GLY A 34 35.28 30.33 -12.14
CA GLY A 34 34.71 28.98 -12.09
C GLY A 34 35.73 27.85 -12.24
N GLY A 35 36.96 28.14 -12.69
CA GLY A 35 38.05 27.15 -12.74
C GLY A 35 37.80 25.92 -13.63
N VAL A 36 36.80 25.97 -14.53
CA VAL A 36 36.33 24.79 -15.29
C VAL A 36 37.42 24.17 -16.16
N GLN A 37 38.28 25.00 -16.78
CA GLN A 37 39.38 24.51 -17.62
C GLN A 37 40.47 23.84 -16.78
N GLN A 38 40.88 24.47 -15.67
CA GLN A 38 41.87 23.92 -14.75
C GLN A 38 41.42 22.58 -14.18
N LEU A 39 40.15 22.47 -13.75
CA LEU A 39 39.61 21.22 -13.25
C LEU A 39 39.63 20.13 -14.34
N ARG A 40 39.27 20.47 -15.58
CA ARG A 40 39.31 19.53 -16.72
C ARG A 40 40.72 19.05 -17.02
N GLU A 41 41.74 19.90 -16.89
CA GLU A 41 43.15 19.53 -17.06
C GLU A 41 43.59 18.60 -15.92
N ILE A 42 43.26 18.90 -14.67
CA ILE A 42 43.58 18.04 -13.51
C ILE A 42 43.00 16.62 -13.66
N TYR A 43 41.76 16.48 -14.15
CA TYR A 43 41.18 15.16 -14.43
C TYR A 43 41.89 14.43 -15.56
N LYS A 44 42.46 15.14 -16.54
CA LYS A 44 43.24 14.53 -17.63
C LYS A 44 44.63 14.11 -17.16
N ASP A 45 45.28 14.93 -16.34
CA ASP A 45 46.65 14.69 -15.86
C ASP A 45 46.69 13.53 -14.86
N ASN A 46 45.65 13.40 -14.02
CA ASN A 46 45.53 12.34 -13.02
C ASN A 46 44.75 11.12 -13.51
N ARG A 47 44.76 10.83 -14.81
CA ARG A 47 44.06 9.68 -15.44
C ARG A 47 44.48 8.33 -14.84
N ASN A 48 45.65 8.24 -14.24
CA ASN A 48 46.18 7.06 -13.58
C ASN A 48 45.53 6.75 -12.21
N LEU A 49 44.84 7.71 -11.58
CA LEU A 49 44.22 7.53 -10.26
C LEU A 49 42.79 6.98 -10.32
N PHE A 50 42.23 6.82 -11.52
CA PHE A 50 40.87 6.33 -11.71
C PHE A 50 40.71 5.60 -13.05
N GLU A 51 39.75 4.70 -13.10
CA GLU A 51 39.35 3.99 -14.31
C GLU A 51 37.99 4.49 -14.78
N VAL A 52 37.80 4.55 -16.09
CA VAL A 52 36.51 4.91 -16.70
C VAL A 52 35.79 3.62 -17.03
N GLN A 53 34.67 3.38 -16.35
CA GLN A 53 33.83 2.20 -16.57
C GLN A 53 32.52 2.58 -17.24
N GLU A 54 31.98 1.65 -18.02
CA GLU A 54 30.74 1.82 -18.76
C GLU A 54 29.54 1.28 -17.94
N ASN A 55 28.53 2.11 -17.77
CA ASN A 55 27.21 1.74 -17.32
C ASN A 55 26.40 1.20 -18.52
N GLU A 56 26.44 -0.12 -18.73
CA GLU A 56 25.53 -0.76 -19.69
C GLU A 56 24.10 -0.82 -19.10
N PRO A 57 23.15 0.02 -19.57
CA PRO A 57 21.87 0.18 -18.88
C PRO A 57 21.07 -1.11 -18.81
N GLN A 58 21.09 -1.90 -19.88
CA GLN A 58 20.37 -3.17 -19.96
C GLN A 58 20.89 -4.19 -18.94
N LYS A 59 22.21 -4.40 -18.88
CA LYS A 59 22.82 -5.32 -17.90
C LYS A 59 22.56 -4.86 -16.47
N LEU A 60 22.56 -3.54 -16.23
CA LEU A 60 22.33 -2.98 -14.91
C LEU A 60 20.89 -3.23 -14.44
N VAL A 61 19.90 -2.96 -15.30
CA VAL A 61 18.48 -3.21 -14.98
C VAL A 61 18.24 -4.71 -14.78
N GLU A 62 18.77 -5.56 -15.64
CA GLU A 62 18.61 -7.02 -15.53
C GLU A 62 19.24 -7.54 -14.23
N LYS A 63 20.42 -7.04 -13.84
CA LYS A 63 21.07 -7.39 -12.58
C LYS A 63 20.22 -6.96 -11.37
N VAL A 64 19.80 -5.70 -11.32
CA VAL A 64 19.00 -5.17 -10.21
C VAL A 64 17.66 -5.89 -10.12
N ALA A 65 17.02 -6.17 -11.26
CA ALA A 65 15.78 -6.95 -11.30
C ALA A 65 15.98 -8.36 -10.71
N GLY A 66 17.09 -9.03 -11.03
CA GLY A 66 17.46 -10.33 -10.46
C GLY A 66 17.76 -10.31 -8.96
N ASP A 67 18.42 -9.25 -8.48
CA ASP A 67 18.69 -9.05 -7.05
C ASP A 67 17.39 -8.82 -6.25
N ILE A 68 16.46 -8.01 -6.80
CA ILE A 68 15.13 -7.78 -6.23
C ILE A 68 14.32 -9.07 -6.25
N GLU A 69 14.31 -9.80 -7.37
CA GLU A 69 13.65 -11.10 -7.49
C GLU A 69 14.15 -12.09 -6.43
N SER A 70 15.46 -12.17 -6.20
CA SER A 70 16.05 -13.03 -5.18
C SER A 70 15.72 -12.60 -3.75
N LEU A 71 15.56 -11.29 -3.50
CA LEU A 71 15.11 -10.77 -2.22
C LEU A 71 13.64 -11.14 -1.96
N LEU A 72 12.78 -10.94 -2.96
CA LEU A 72 11.35 -11.22 -2.83
C LEU A 72 11.07 -12.73 -2.75
N ASP A 73 11.81 -13.56 -3.48
CA ASP A 73 11.62 -15.03 -3.43
C ASP A 73 11.96 -15.61 -2.05
N ARG A 74 13.03 -15.14 -1.40
CA ARG A 74 13.36 -15.53 -0.02
C ARG A 74 12.22 -15.23 0.96
N LYS A 75 11.58 -14.06 0.81
CA LYS A 75 10.43 -13.66 1.62
C LYS A 75 9.19 -14.49 1.30
N VAL A 76 8.93 -14.79 0.02
CA VAL A 76 7.87 -15.71 -0.42
C VAL A 76 8.03 -17.10 0.21
N GLN A 77 9.25 -17.62 0.28
CA GLN A 77 9.53 -18.91 0.91
C GLN A 77 9.26 -18.89 2.43
N ALA A 78 9.64 -17.83 3.13
CA ALA A 78 9.33 -17.65 4.55
C ALA A 78 7.81 -17.58 4.79
N LEU A 79 7.08 -16.87 3.93
CA LEU A 79 5.64 -16.70 4.00
C LEU A 79 4.88 -18.02 3.77
N LYS A 80 5.29 -18.82 2.78
CA LYS A 80 4.73 -20.15 2.52
C LYS A 80 4.88 -21.08 3.71
N ARG A 81 6.07 -21.08 4.34
CA ARG A 81 6.33 -21.88 5.55
C ARG A 81 5.44 -21.48 6.72
N LEU A 82 5.23 -20.18 6.94
CA LEU A 82 4.33 -19.68 7.98
C LEU A 82 2.88 -20.10 7.73
N ALA A 83 2.38 -19.92 6.51
CA ALA A 83 1.02 -20.29 6.17
C ALA A 83 0.79 -21.81 6.33
N ASP A 84 1.69 -22.64 5.81
CA ASP A 84 1.55 -24.09 5.94
C ASP A 84 1.67 -24.55 7.41
N ALA A 85 2.52 -23.90 8.22
CA ALA A 85 2.61 -24.19 9.65
C ALA A 85 1.32 -23.80 10.39
N ALA A 86 0.76 -22.61 10.11
CA ALA A 86 -0.48 -22.13 10.72
C ALA A 86 -1.66 -23.07 10.45
N GLU A 87 -1.82 -23.54 9.21
CA GLU A 87 -2.87 -24.49 8.86
C GLU A 87 -2.73 -25.82 9.60
N ASN A 88 -1.50 -26.30 9.77
CA ASN A 88 -1.23 -27.54 10.50
C ASN A 88 -1.48 -27.39 12.01
N PHE A 89 -1.04 -26.28 12.61
CA PHE A 89 -1.25 -26.02 14.04
C PHE A 89 -2.72 -25.86 14.37
N GLN A 90 -3.47 -25.09 13.57
CA GLN A 90 -4.89 -24.93 13.84
C GLN A 90 -5.69 -26.22 13.58
N LYS A 91 -5.27 -27.04 12.62
CA LYS A 91 -5.87 -28.37 12.41
C LYS A 91 -5.62 -29.32 13.59
N ALA A 92 -4.50 -29.18 14.29
CA ALA A 92 -4.15 -29.97 15.47
C ALA A 92 -4.79 -29.43 16.76
N HIS A 93 -5.19 -28.16 16.75
CA HIS A 93 -5.82 -27.50 17.90
C HIS A 93 -7.17 -28.12 18.25
N ARG A 94 -7.47 -28.16 19.54
CA ARG A 94 -8.77 -28.59 20.06
C ARG A 94 -9.40 -27.41 20.77
N TRP A 95 -10.62 -27.08 20.38
CA TRP A 95 -11.39 -26.01 20.99
C TRP A 95 -11.60 -26.26 22.49
N GLN A 96 -11.35 -25.24 23.32
CA GLN A 96 -11.54 -25.28 24.76
C GLN A 96 -12.55 -24.21 25.20
N ASP A 97 -13.71 -24.62 25.70
CA ASP A 97 -14.76 -23.69 26.15
C ASP A 97 -14.49 -23.09 27.53
N ASN A 98 -13.71 -23.77 28.37
CA ASN A 98 -13.42 -23.40 29.75
C ASN A 98 -12.07 -22.69 29.95
N ILE A 99 -11.45 -22.24 28.86
CA ILE A 99 -10.17 -21.53 28.89
C ILE A 99 -10.33 -20.15 29.56
N LYS A 100 -9.40 -19.80 30.44
CA LYS A 100 -9.37 -18.51 31.12
C LYS A 100 -8.17 -17.69 30.65
N GLU A 101 -8.25 -16.38 30.87
CA GLU A 101 -7.17 -15.43 30.59
C GLU A 101 -5.86 -15.79 31.34
N GLU A 102 -5.97 -16.42 32.51
CA GLU A 102 -4.84 -16.88 33.33
C GLU A 102 -4.11 -18.10 32.73
N ASP A 103 -4.78 -18.87 31.86
CA ASP A 103 -4.23 -20.09 31.27
C ASP A 103 -3.33 -19.79 30.05
N ILE A 104 -3.34 -18.53 29.56
CA ILE A 104 -2.63 -18.11 28.35
C ILE A 104 -1.57 -17.09 28.70
N VAL A 105 -0.33 -17.36 28.28
CA VAL A 105 0.81 -16.47 28.46
C VAL A 105 1.15 -15.82 27.13
N TYR A 106 1.06 -14.50 27.04
CA TYR A 106 1.45 -13.75 25.85
C TYR A 106 1.90 -12.33 26.20
N TYR A 107 2.63 -11.69 25.29
CA TYR A 107 2.96 -10.27 25.40
C TYR A 107 1.89 -9.43 24.69
N ASP A 108 1.13 -8.65 25.45
CA ASP A 108 0.19 -7.67 24.92
C ASP A 108 0.94 -6.40 24.52
N ALA A 109 0.93 -6.08 23.23
CA ALA A 109 1.65 -4.95 22.68
C ALA A 109 1.17 -3.60 23.23
N LYS A 110 -0.08 -3.50 23.69
CA LYS A 110 -0.67 -2.25 24.21
C LYS A 110 -0.47 -2.07 25.71
N ALA A 111 0.08 -3.05 26.41
CA ALA A 111 0.20 -3.03 27.87
C ALA A 111 0.97 -1.80 28.38
N ASP A 112 2.05 -1.41 27.71
CA ASP A 112 2.88 -0.27 28.14
C ASP A 112 2.20 1.08 27.87
N ALA A 113 1.32 1.17 26.86
CA ALA A 113 0.55 2.38 26.56
C ALA A 113 -0.61 2.60 27.54
N GLU A 114 -1.14 1.52 28.12
CA GLU A 114 -2.18 1.57 29.16
C GLU A 114 -1.61 2.05 30.53
N LEU A 115 -0.28 1.99 30.73
CA LEU A 115 0.39 2.44 31.98
C LEU A 115 0.65 3.95 32.05
N ASP A 116 0.69 4.64 30.91
CA ASP A 116 1.02 6.08 30.80
C ASP A 116 -0.24 6.99 30.88
N ASP A 117 -1.44 6.44 31.10
CA ASP A 117 -2.69 7.21 31.18
C ASP A 117 -2.97 7.68 32.62
N PRO A 118 -2.89 8.99 32.94
CA PRO A 118 -3.07 9.51 34.29
C PRO A 118 -4.53 9.44 34.80
N GLU A 119 -5.51 9.09 33.96
CA GLU A 119 -6.93 8.92 34.36
C GLU A 119 -7.30 7.48 34.79
N SER A 120 -6.39 6.51 34.69
CA SER A 120 -6.66 5.17 35.24
C SER A 120 -6.50 5.19 36.76
N GLU A 121 -7.58 5.45 37.50
CA GLU A 121 -7.68 5.35 38.98
C GLU A 121 -7.46 3.92 39.54
N ASP A 122 -7.05 2.94 38.72
CA ASP A 122 -6.77 1.56 39.13
C ASP A 122 -5.28 1.33 39.47
N VAL A 123 -4.67 2.28 40.18
CA VAL A 123 -3.24 2.26 40.54
C VAL A 123 -2.88 1.14 41.56
N GLU A 124 -3.84 0.40 42.13
CA GLU A 124 -3.54 -0.65 43.13
C GLU A 124 -4.30 -1.98 42.99
N ARG A 125 -5.00 -2.25 41.87
CA ARG A 125 -5.72 -3.53 41.68
C ARG A 125 -5.08 -4.45 40.64
N GLY A 126 -3.96 -5.04 41.06
CA GLY A 126 -3.51 -6.34 40.57
C GLY A 126 -2.73 -6.31 39.26
N PHE A 127 -1.41 -6.46 39.37
CA PHE A 127 -0.60 -7.05 38.32
C PHE A 127 -1.27 -8.33 37.83
N LYS A 128 -1.90 -8.31 36.65
CA LYS A 128 -2.48 -9.51 36.05
C LYS A 128 -1.34 -10.45 35.68
N ALA A 129 -1.36 -11.67 36.22
CA ALA A 129 -0.29 -12.66 36.14
C ALA A 129 0.02 -13.20 34.72
N SER A 130 -0.72 -12.76 33.69
CA SER A 130 -0.69 -13.31 32.33
C SER A 130 0.14 -12.49 31.31
N THR A 131 0.54 -11.25 31.63
CA THR A 131 1.30 -10.41 30.68
C THR A 131 2.81 -10.55 30.91
N LEU A 132 3.52 -11.08 29.91
CA LEU A 132 4.99 -11.17 29.94
C LEU A 132 5.62 -9.77 30.04
N ARG A 133 6.67 -9.62 30.84
CA ARG A 133 7.56 -8.44 30.78
C ARG A 133 8.78 -8.79 29.95
N LEU A 134 9.03 -7.99 28.92
CA LEU A 134 10.11 -8.22 27.97
C LEU A 134 11.15 -7.11 28.08
N ASP A 135 12.42 -7.50 27.98
CA ASP A 135 13.52 -6.55 27.81
C ASP A 135 13.68 -6.26 26.33
N PHE A 136 13.67 -4.98 25.94
CA PHE A 136 13.79 -4.57 24.55
C PHE A 136 15.16 -3.99 24.23
N ILE A 137 15.65 -4.29 23.03
CA ILE A 137 16.92 -3.80 22.49
C ILE A 137 16.63 -2.87 21.32
N GLU A 138 17.31 -1.75 21.22
CA GLU A 138 17.18 -0.85 20.06
C GLU A 138 17.79 -1.51 18.81
N ASP A 139 16.99 -1.62 17.75
CA ASP A 139 17.46 -2.16 16.46
C ASP A 139 17.29 -1.10 15.35
N PRO A 140 18.40 -0.65 14.72
CA PRO A 140 18.35 0.34 13.63
C PRO A 140 17.53 -0.10 12.42
N ASN A 141 17.43 -1.40 12.13
CA ASN A 141 16.65 -1.90 11.00
C ASN A 141 15.15 -1.72 11.24
N PHE A 142 14.72 -1.85 12.49
CA PHE A 142 13.33 -1.67 12.90
C PHE A 142 13.00 -0.23 13.32
N LYS A 143 14.02 0.62 13.53
CA LYS A 143 13.90 2.00 14.06
C LYS A 143 13.14 2.07 15.38
N ASN A 144 13.11 0.96 16.12
CA ASN A 144 12.32 0.75 17.33
C ASN A 144 13.06 -0.21 18.27
N LYS A 145 12.53 -0.30 19.49
CA LYS A 145 12.96 -1.25 20.50
C LYS A 145 12.26 -2.59 20.27
N VAL A 146 13.03 -3.67 20.09
CA VAL A 146 12.51 -4.99 19.74
C VAL A 146 13.03 -6.07 20.69
N ASN A 147 12.24 -7.13 20.85
CA ASN A 147 12.60 -8.35 21.56
C ASN A 147 12.50 -9.54 20.60
N TYR A 148 13.62 -10.25 20.44
CA TYR A 148 13.74 -11.39 19.52
C TYR A 148 13.38 -12.75 20.15
N SER A 149 13.03 -12.78 21.43
CA SER A 149 12.68 -14.03 22.13
C SER A 149 11.19 -14.36 22.06
N TYR A 150 10.34 -13.35 21.88
CA TYR A 150 8.89 -13.50 21.89
C TYR A 150 8.21 -12.75 20.74
N THR A 151 6.95 -13.11 20.51
CA THR A 151 6.00 -12.41 19.64
C THR A 151 5.18 -11.40 20.43
N ALA A 152 4.73 -10.34 19.76
CA ALA A 152 3.79 -9.39 20.32
C ALA A 152 2.40 -9.62 19.72
N VAL A 153 1.37 -9.40 20.54
CA VAL A 153 -0.03 -9.51 20.14
C VAL A 153 -0.70 -8.15 20.26
N GLN A 154 -1.33 -7.72 19.17
CA GLN A 154 -2.21 -6.55 19.14
C GLN A 154 -3.66 -7.03 19.01
N ILE A 155 -4.51 -6.53 19.91
CA ILE A 155 -5.96 -6.75 19.89
C ILE A 155 -6.63 -5.38 19.68
N PRO A 156 -7.57 -5.26 18.72
CA PRO A 156 -8.38 -4.06 18.54
C PRO A 156 -9.12 -3.68 19.82
N THR A 157 -9.24 -2.37 20.07
CA THR A 157 -9.76 -1.81 21.33
C THR A 157 -11.23 -2.16 21.60
N ASP A 158 -11.99 -2.46 20.54
CA ASP A 158 -13.41 -2.85 20.57
C ASP A 158 -13.63 -4.37 20.76
N ILE A 159 -12.56 -5.16 20.81
CA ILE A 159 -12.63 -6.62 21.00
C ILE A 159 -12.25 -6.97 22.44
N TYR A 160 -13.11 -7.75 23.10
CA TYR A 160 -12.86 -8.19 24.47
C TYR A 160 -11.82 -9.31 24.52
N LYS A 161 -10.68 -9.04 25.17
CA LYS A 161 -9.52 -9.94 25.29
C LYS A 161 -9.86 -11.28 25.97
N GLY A 162 -10.78 -11.28 26.94
CA GLY A 162 -11.20 -12.48 27.69
C GLY A 162 -12.27 -13.35 27.02
N SER A 163 -12.65 -13.04 25.77
CA SER A 163 -13.60 -13.86 25.02
C SER A 163 -13.00 -15.24 24.71
N THR A 164 -13.78 -16.32 24.85
CA THR A 164 -13.33 -17.69 24.58
C THR A 164 -12.80 -17.86 23.15
N VAL A 165 -13.35 -17.12 22.19
CA VAL A 165 -12.88 -17.10 20.80
C VAL A 165 -11.47 -16.53 20.70
N ILE A 166 -11.22 -15.40 21.35
CA ILE A 166 -9.92 -14.74 21.35
C ILE A 166 -8.89 -15.57 22.11
N LEU A 167 -9.26 -16.13 23.26
CA LEU A 167 -8.39 -17.00 24.04
C LEU A 167 -7.98 -18.25 23.24
N ASN A 168 -8.91 -18.91 22.55
CA ASN A 168 -8.55 -20.03 21.68
C ASN A 168 -7.61 -19.60 20.54
N GLU A 169 -7.82 -18.43 19.93
CA GLU A 169 -6.91 -17.89 18.92
C GLU A 169 -5.50 -17.65 19.46
N LEU A 170 -5.37 -17.08 20.66
CA LEU A 170 -4.07 -16.85 21.29
C LEU A 170 -3.35 -18.17 21.60
N ASN A 171 -4.09 -19.19 22.00
CA ASN A 171 -3.54 -20.52 22.34
C ASN A 171 -2.91 -21.20 21.12
N TRP A 172 -3.64 -21.35 20.01
CA TRP A 172 -3.08 -22.05 18.84
C TRP A 172 -2.02 -21.22 18.09
N THR A 173 -2.16 -19.89 18.09
CA THR A 173 -1.19 -18.99 17.43
C THR A 173 0.14 -18.89 18.16
N GLU A 174 0.23 -19.32 19.42
CA GLU A 174 1.49 -19.39 20.17
C GLU A 174 2.54 -20.24 19.44
N ALA A 175 2.11 -21.35 18.83
CA ALA A 175 3.00 -22.24 18.09
C ALA A 175 3.72 -21.57 16.91
N LEU A 176 3.21 -20.44 16.40
CA LEU A 176 3.84 -19.69 15.31
C LEU A 176 5.13 -18.99 15.74
N GLU A 177 5.33 -18.73 17.03
CA GLU A 177 6.52 -18.05 17.56
C GLU A 177 7.82 -18.76 17.15
N ASN A 178 7.85 -20.08 17.26
CA ASN A 178 8.99 -20.90 16.85
C ASN A 178 9.30 -20.77 15.36
N VAL A 179 8.26 -20.67 14.51
CA VAL A 179 8.41 -20.54 13.06
C VAL A 179 8.89 -19.14 12.69
N PHE A 180 8.38 -18.09 13.36
CA PHE A 180 8.86 -16.72 13.17
C PHE A 180 10.35 -16.58 13.52
N MET A 181 10.78 -17.16 14.63
CA MET A 181 12.18 -17.18 15.04
C MET A 181 13.06 -17.93 14.03
N GLU A 182 12.62 -19.09 13.56
CA GLU A 182 13.39 -19.90 12.59
C GLU A 182 13.55 -19.18 11.24
N ASN A 183 12.48 -18.53 10.75
CA ASN A 183 12.55 -17.73 9.53
C ASN A 183 13.62 -16.62 9.64
N ARG A 184 13.65 -15.91 10.78
CA ARG A 184 14.63 -14.85 11.04
C ARG A 184 16.06 -15.40 11.19
N ARG A 185 16.23 -16.58 11.79
CA ARG A 185 17.54 -17.25 11.89
C ARG A 185 18.10 -17.59 10.52
N GLN A 186 17.23 -17.97 9.58
CA GLN A 186 17.62 -18.26 8.20
C GLN A 186 17.86 -16.99 7.37
N ASP A 187 17.06 -15.94 7.59
CA ASP A 187 17.22 -14.65 6.91
C ASP A 187 17.21 -13.47 7.92
N PRO A 188 18.41 -13.01 8.32
CA PRO A 188 18.60 -11.82 9.16
C PRO A 188 18.27 -10.49 8.49
N THR A 189 17.68 -10.48 7.30
CA THR A 189 17.14 -9.27 6.64
C THR A 189 15.61 -9.18 6.71
N LEU A 190 14.92 -10.18 7.27
CA LEU A 190 13.47 -10.12 7.47
C LEU A 190 13.05 -9.03 8.45
N LEU A 191 12.10 -8.19 8.04
CA LEU A 191 11.45 -7.19 8.88
C LEU A 191 10.26 -7.85 9.62
N TRP A 192 9.16 -7.12 9.80
CA TRP A 192 7.97 -7.66 10.47
C TRP A 192 7.44 -8.88 9.74
N GLN A 193 7.24 -9.94 10.51
CA GLN A 193 6.44 -11.08 10.13
C GLN A 193 5.13 -10.99 10.92
N VAL A 194 3.98 -11.05 10.26
CA VAL A 194 2.68 -10.82 10.89
C VAL A 194 1.66 -11.88 10.48
N PHE A 195 0.87 -12.33 11.45
CA PHE A 195 -0.36 -13.07 11.22
C PHE A 195 -1.53 -12.20 11.68
N GLY A 196 -2.41 -11.83 10.74
CA GLY A 196 -3.71 -11.23 11.04
C GLY A 196 -4.77 -12.30 11.06
N SER A 197 -5.41 -12.54 12.19
CA SER A 197 -6.52 -13.49 12.33
C SER A 197 -7.83 -12.87 11.80
N ALA A 198 -8.72 -13.71 11.29
CA ALA A 198 -10.10 -13.33 10.93
C ALA A 198 -10.90 -12.80 12.15
N THR A 199 -10.47 -13.15 13.36
CA THR A 199 -11.04 -12.63 14.61
C THR A 199 -10.61 -11.19 14.94
N GLY A 200 -9.63 -10.64 14.21
CA GLY A 200 -9.07 -9.30 14.43
C GLY A 200 -7.78 -9.28 15.26
N VAL A 201 -7.41 -10.40 15.90
CA VAL A 201 -6.14 -10.54 16.63
C VAL A 201 -4.97 -10.49 15.65
N THR A 202 -3.94 -9.73 15.99
CA THR A 202 -2.71 -9.64 15.19
C THR A 202 -1.53 -10.11 16.01
N ARG A 203 -0.77 -11.08 15.51
CA ARG A 203 0.50 -11.51 16.13
C ARG A 203 1.65 -11.18 15.21
N TYR A 204 2.67 -10.50 15.72
CA TYR A 204 3.83 -10.12 14.92
C TYR A 204 5.15 -10.37 15.64
N TYR A 205 6.22 -10.52 14.86
CA TYR A 205 7.58 -10.79 15.32
C TYR A 205 8.59 -9.89 14.59
N PRO A 206 9.65 -9.40 15.28
CA PRO A 206 9.91 -9.52 16.72
C PRO A 206 8.88 -8.75 17.59
N ALA A 207 8.85 -9.00 18.90
CA ALA A 207 7.97 -8.24 19.78
C ALA A 207 8.45 -6.78 19.90
N THR A 208 7.53 -5.83 19.79
CA THR A 208 7.75 -4.41 20.10
C THR A 208 6.51 -3.85 20.78
N PRO A 209 6.66 -2.91 21.73
CA PRO A 209 5.52 -2.17 22.25
C PRO A 209 4.79 -1.44 21.12
N TRP A 210 3.47 -1.39 21.21
CA TRP A 210 2.61 -0.75 20.23
C TRP A 210 2.75 0.76 20.30
N ARG A 211 2.95 1.40 19.15
CA ARG A 211 2.99 2.86 19.06
C ARG A 211 1.56 3.41 19.09
N ALA A 212 0.94 3.43 20.27
CA ALA A 212 -0.37 4.00 20.43
C ALA A 212 -0.32 5.52 20.11
N PRO A 213 -1.19 6.04 19.24
CA PRO A 213 -1.31 7.49 19.08
C PRO A 213 -1.78 8.11 20.41
N LYS A 214 -1.55 9.42 20.62
CA LYS A 214 -2.11 10.17 21.77
C LYS A 214 -3.66 10.23 21.78
N LYS A 215 -4.33 9.53 20.85
CA LYS A 215 -5.78 9.43 20.66
C LYS A 215 -6.17 7.95 20.70
N ILE A 216 -7.47 7.66 20.76
CA ILE A 216 -8.01 6.29 20.69
C ILE A 216 -7.43 5.53 19.49
N ASP A 217 -6.80 4.38 19.75
CA ASP A 217 -6.34 3.47 18.72
C ASP A 217 -7.53 2.74 18.09
N LEU A 218 -7.72 2.97 16.78
CA LEU A 218 -8.75 2.35 15.95
C LEU A 218 -8.14 1.36 14.94
N TYR A 219 -6.93 0.87 15.20
CA TYR A 219 -6.28 -0.14 14.38
C TYR A 219 -7.05 -1.47 14.43
N ASP A 220 -7.37 -1.99 13.26
CA ASP A 220 -7.91 -3.32 13.02
C ASP A 220 -7.20 -3.90 11.80
N VAL A 221 -6.63 -5.09 11.94
CA VAL A 221 -5.86 -5.76 10.90
C VAL A 221 -6.69 -6.08 9.68
N ARG A 222 -7.98 -6.39 9.87
CA ARG A 222 -8.90 -6.79 8.80
C ARG A 222 -9.21 -5.64 7.84
N ARG A 223 -8.96 -4.41 8.27
CA ARG A 223 -9.10 -3.18 7.47
C ARG A 223 -7.83 -2.79 6.73
N ARG A 224 -6.71 -3.47 6.98
CA ARG A 224 -5.46 -3.10 6.36
C ARG A 224 -5.45 -3.56 4.90
N PRO A 225 -4.95 -2.74 3.96
CA PRO A 225 -4.91 -3.10 2.55
C PRO A 225 -4.30 -4.48 2.29
N TRP A 226 -3.22 -4.81 3.02
CA TRP A 226 -2.56 -6.11 2.93
C TRP A 226 -3.46 -7.28 3.32
N TYR A 227 -4.27 -7.13 4.36
CA TYR A 227 -5.21 -8.17 4.77
C TYR A 227 -6.31 -8.36 3.72
N ILE A 228 -6.92 -7.26 3.27
CA ILE A 228 -8.04 -7.29 2.32
C ILE A 228 -7.63 -7.95 0.99
N GLN A 229 -6.46 -7.60 0.48
CA GLN A 229 -5.91 -8.15 -0.75
C GLN A 229 -5.60 -9.65 -0.61
N GLY A 230 -5.06 -10.07 0.55
CA GLY A 230 -4.83 -11.51 0.82
C GLY A 230 -6.13 -12.30 1.06
N ALA A 231 -7.17 -11.67 1.61
CA ALA A 231 -8.41 -12.32 2.01
C ALA A 231 -9.42 -12.51 0.87
N SER A 232 -9.34 -11.71 -0.19
CA SER A 232 -10.31 -11.75 -1.29
C SER A 232 -9.68 -11.46 -2.65
N SER A 233 -10.23 -12.06 -3.71
CA SER A 233 -9.85 -11.72 -5.08
C SER A 233 -10.56 -10.44 -5.56
N PRO A 234 -10.00 -9.73 -6.57
CA PRO A 234 -10.58 -8.51 -7.11
C PRO A 234 -12.07 -8.63 -7.46
N LYS A 235 -12.83 -7.55 -7.30
CA LYS A 235 -14.30 -7.57 -7.45
C LYS A 235 -14.88 -6.37 -8.18
N ASP A 236 -15.92 -6.63 -8.94
CA ASP A 236 -16.84 -5.66 -9.50
C ASP A 236 -18.07 -5.54 -8.58
N MET A 237 -18.17 -4.42 -7.86
CA MET A 237 -19.19 -4.18 -6.85
C MET A 237 -20.14 -3.06 -7.29
N VAL A 238 -21.45 -3.31 -7.29
CA VAL A 238 -22.47 -2.27 -7.40
C VAL A 238 -23.16 -2.09 -6.06
N ILE A 239 -23.08 -0.89 -5.50
CA ILE A 239 -23.76 -0.54 -4.25
C ILE A 239 -25.06 0.19 -4.61
N ILE A 240 -26.20 -0.35 -4.21
CA ILE A 240 -27.51 0.27 -4.36
C ILE A 240 -28.05 0.69 -2.98
N VAL A 241 -28.43 1.96 -2.85
CA VAL A 241 -28.88 2.55 -1.59
C VAL A 241 -30.33 2.98 -1.72
N ASP A 242 -31.17 2.50 -0.81
CA ASP A 242 -32.55 2.94 -0.69
C ASP A 242 -32.61 4.38 -0.20
N VAL A 243 -33.27 5.26 -0.96
CA VAL A 243 -33.51 6.67 -0.60
C VAL A 243 -34.99 6.98 -0.59
N SER A 244 -35.84 5.99 -0.32
CA SER A 244 -37.27 6.17 -0.09
C SER A 244 -37.57 6.98 1.18
N GLY A 245 -38.82 7.39 1.38
CA GLY A 245 -39.22 8.18 2.55
C GLY A 245 -39.04 7.46 3.90
N SER A 246 -39.07 6.11 3.92
CA SER A 246 -38.99 5.30 5.15
C SER A 246 -37.63 5.42 5.83
N VAL A 247 -36.56 5.50 5.05
CA VAL A 247 -35.17 5.58 5.55
C VAL A 247 -34.80 6.96 6.09
N SER A 248 -35.70 7.95 6.06
CA SER A 248 -35.39 9.33 6.47
C SER A 248 -34.94 9.42 7.94
N GLY A 249 -34.00 10.33 8.23
CA GLY A 249 -33.48 10.54 9.59
C GLY A 249 -32.23 9.69 9.91
N LEU A 250 -32.26 8.97 11.04
CA LEU A 250 -31.10 8.23 11.55
C LEU A 250 -30.68 7.10 10.62
N THR A 251 -31.64 6.39 10.02
CA THR A 251 -31.40 5.24 9.15
C THR A 251 -30.59 5.63 7.91
N LEU A 252 -30.98 6.68 7.19
CA LEU A 252 -30.21 7.21 6.07
C LEU A 252 -28.81 7.67 6.50
N LYS A 253 -28.67 8.26 7.70
CA LYS A 253 -27.35 8.64 8.23
C LYS A 253 -26.45 7.41 8.43
N LEU A 254 -26.99 6.34 9.00
CA LEU A 254 -26.29 5.07 9.18
C LEU A 254 -25.93 4.43 7.83
N MET A 255 -26.83 4.44 6.85
CA MET A 255 -26.58 3.94 5.50
C MET A 255 -25.43 4.69 4.83
N LYS A 256 -25.45 6.03 4.87
CA LYS A 256 -24.37 6.87 4.31
C LYS A 256 -23.01 6.52 4.92
N THR A 257 -22.94 6.41 6.25
CA THR A 257 -21.71 6.02 6.94
C THR A 257 -21.29 4.59 6.57
N SER A 258 -22.23 3.66 6.47
CA SER A 258 -21.94 2.26 6.11
C SER A 258 -21.38 2.13 4.69
N VAL A 259 -21.93 2.88 3.73
CA VAL A 259 -21.42 2.90 2.36
C VAL A 259 -20.01 3.51 2.31
N CYS A 260 -19.74 4.59 3.06
CA CYS A 260 -18.40 5.15 3.15
C CYS A 260 -17.38 4.15 3.73
N GLU A 261 -17.73 3.44 4.81
CA GLU A 261 -16.87 2.41 5.40
C GLU A 261 -16.72 1.19 4.48
N MET A 262 -17.73 0.85 3.68
CA MET A 262 -17.65 -0.21 2.67
C MET A 262 -16.67 0.15 1.55
N LEU A 263 -16.71 1.40 1.07
CA LEU A 263 -15.75 1.90 0.08
C LEU A 263 -14.30 1.84 0.60
N ASP A 264 -14.07 1.98 1.91
CA ASP A 264 -12.74 1.81 2.50
C ASP A 264 -12.22 0.38 2.46
N THR A 265 -13.09 -0.62 2.26
CA THR A 265 -12.68 -2.02 2.07
C THR A 265 -12.28 -2.35 0.64
N LEU A 266 -12.38 -1.40 -0.29
CA LEU A 266 -12.02 -1.59 -1.69
C LEU A 266 -10.56 -1.21 -1.95
N SER A 267 -9.87 -2.09 -2.67
CA SER A 267 -8.52 -1.92 -3.18
C SER A 267 -8.53 -1.29 -4.58
N ASP A 268 -7.37 -0.88 -5.07
CA ASP A 268 -7.24 -0.30 -6.41
C ASP A 268 -7.52 -1.31 -7.53
N ASP A 269 -7.45 -2.62 -7.28
CA ASP A 269 -7.81 -3.66 -8.26
C ASP A 269 -9.33 -3.88 -8.36
N ASP A 270 -10.12 -3.28 -7.46
CA ASP A 270 -11.57 -3.40 -7.43
C ASP A 270 -12.25 -2.31 -8.26
N TYR A 271 -13.41 -2.63 -8.82
CA TYR A 271 -14.25 -1.69 -9.58
C TYR A 271 -15.59 -1.49 -8.88
N VAL A 272 -16.02 -0.24 -8.76
CA VAL A 272 -17.22 0.13 -8.01
C VAL A 272 -18.06 1.19 -8.71
N ASN A 273 -19.37 1.09 -8.52
CA ASN A 273 -20.31 2.18 -8.76
C ASN A 273 -21.35 2.21 -7.63
N VAL A 274 -21.83 3.41 -7.32
CA VAL A 274 -22.83 3.65 -6.27
C VAL A 274 -24.06 4.29 -6.90
N ALA A 275 -25.20 3.64 -6.73
CA ALA A 275 -26.50 4.12 -7.18
C ALA A 275 -27.46 4.27 -6.01
N SER A 276 -28.38 5.21 -6.15
CA SER A 276 -29.50 5.40 -5.22
C SER A 276 -30.79 5.06 -5.95
N PHE A 277 -31.75 4.49 -5.24
CA PHE A 277 -33.06 4.19 -5.80
C PHE A 277 -34.19 4.61 -4.87
N ASN A 278 -35.26 5.09 -5.49
CA ASN A 278 -36.59 5.23 -4.89
C ASN A 278 -37.59 4.61 -5.87
N GLU A 279 -38.37 5.40 -6.60
CA GLU A 279 -39.20 4.94 -7.72
C GLU A 279 -38.37 4.59 -8.96
N LYS A 280 -37.22 5.24 -9.12
CA LYS A 280 -36.24 4.99 -10.19
C LYS A 280 -34.84 4.89 -9.61
N ALA A 281 -33.96 4.17 -10.28
CA ALA A 281 -32.55 4.09 -9.94
C ALA A 281 -31.74 5.14 -10.71
N GLN A 282 -30.82 5.80 -10.03
CA GLN A 282 -29.90 6.78 -10.61
C GLN A 282 -28.51 6.68 -9.97
N PRO A 283 -27.43 6.92 -10.74
CA PRO A 283 -26.09 7.01 -10.17
C PRO A 283 -26.02 8.17 -9.17
N VAL A 284 -25.31 7.97 -8.06
CA VAL A 284 -25.15 8.99 -7.02
C VAL A 284 -24.12 10.05 -7.42
N SER A 285 -23.16 9.66 -8.25
CA SER A 285 -22.04 10.50 -8.68
C SER A 285 -22.10 10.83 -10.18
N CYS A 286 -21.09 11.51 -10.70
CA CYS A 286 -20.92 11.75 -12.13
C CYS A 286 -20.55 10.48 -12.93
N PHE A 287 -20.21 9.38 -12.26
CA PHE A 287 -19.86 8.12 -12.91
C PHE A 287 -21.11 7.37 -13.38
N THR A 288 -21.16 7.06 -14.68
CA THR A 288 -22.26 6.31 -15.32
C THR A 288 -22.03 4.80 -15.36
N HIS A 289 -20.83 4.36 -15.00
CA HIS A 289 -20.35 3.00 -15.07
C HIS A 289 -19.44 2.66 -13.88
N LEU A 290 -19.09 1.39 -13.75
CA LEU A 290 -18.08 0.90 -12.80
C LEU A 290 -16.72 1.56 -13.07
N VAL A 291 -16.15 2.21 -12.06
CA VAL A 291 -14.81 2.80 -12.14
C VAL A 291 -13.89 2.14 -11.13
N GLN A 292 -12.58 2.20 -11.40
CA GLN A 292 -11.57 1.70 -10.48
C GLN A 292 -11.69 2.40 -9.12
N ALA A 293 -11.64 1.62 -8.03
CA ALA A 293 -11.82 2.09 -6.66
C ALA A 293 -10.55 2.75 -6.08
N ASN A 294 -9.91 3.63 -6.86
CA ASN A 294 -8.74 4.39 -6.43
C ASN A 294 -9.10 5.46 -5.38
N VAL A 295 -8.09 5.99 -4.69
CA VAL A 295 -8.26 6.99 -3.61
C VAL A 295 -9.10 8.20 -4.08
N ARG A 296 -8.86 8.69 -5.31
CA ARG A 296 -9.57 9.85 -5.88
C ARG A 296 -11.05 9.56 -6.16
N ASN A 297 -11.36 8.46 -6.81
CA ASN A 297 -12.72 8.05 -7.16
C ASN A 297 -13.53 7.71 -5.90
N LYS A 298 -12.93 7.01 -4.94
CA LYS A 298 -13.54 6.74 -3.63
C LYS A 298 -13.93 8.04 -2.92
N LYS A 299 -13.07 9.06 -2.96
CA LYS A 299 -13.39 10.37 -2.38
C LYS A 299 -14.61 11.02 -3.04
N VAL A 300 -14.69 11.00 -4.37
CA VAL A 300 -15.86 11.50 -5.13
C VAL A 300 -17.14 10.76 -4.72
N PHE A 301 -17.10 9.44 -4.62
CA PHE A 301 -18.25 8.66 -4.15
C PHE A 301 -18.66 9.01 -2.73
N LYS A 302 -17.70 9.12 -1.79
CA LYS A 302 -17.97 9.48 -0.39
C LYS A 302 -18.64 10.85 -0.29
N GLU A 303 -18.17 11.85 -1.03
CA GLU A 303 -18.77 13.19 -1.06
C GLU A 303 -20.19 13.15 -1.63
N ALA A 304 -20.42 12.41 -2.71
CA ALA A 304 -21.73 12.28 -3.33
C ALA A 304 -22.75 11.53 -2.45
N VAL A 305 -22.30 10.46 -1.75
CA VAL A 305 -23.10 9.69 -0.79
C VAL A 305 -23.58 10.57 0.37
N GLN A 306 -22.74 11.48 0.87
CA GLN A 306 -23.15 12.42 1.92
C GLN A 306 -24.27 13.37 1.48
N GLY A 307 -24.36 13.68 0.18
CA GLY A 307 -25.39 14.53 -0.41
C GLY A 307 -26.76 13.88 -0.62
N MET A 308 -26.93 12.57 -0.43
CA MET A 308 -28.21 11.88 -0.70
C MET A 308 -29.35 12.36 0.21
N VAL A 309 -30.58 12.44 -0.32
CA VAL A 309 -31.78 12.86 0.43
C VAL A 309 -32.92 11.87 0.19
N ALA A 310 -33.53 11.41 1.29
CA ALA A 310 -34.66 10.49 1.28
C ALA A 310 -35.95 11.16 0.75
N LYS A 311 -36.53 10.63 -0.33
CA LYS A 311 -37.79 11.08 -0.95
C LYS A 311 -38.45 9.96 -1.77
N GLY A 312 -39.79 9.95 -1.81
CA GLY A 312 -40.56 9.08 -2.70
C GLY A 312 -40.84 7.69 -2.11
N THR A 313 -41.33 6.79 -2.97
CA THR A 313 -41.67 5.40 -2.62
C THR A 313 -40.54 4.42 -2.97
N THR A 314 -40.61 3.20 -2.44
CA THR A 314 -39.56 2.18 -2.57
C THR A 314 -39.79 1.29 -3.79
N GLY A 315 -38.85 1.27 -4.73
CA GLY A 315 -38.91 0.47 -5.96
C GLY A 315 -37.68 -0.43 -6.12
N TYR A 316 -37.69 -1.60 -5.45
CA TYR A 316 -36.56 -2.54 -5.51
C TYR A 316 -36.26 -3.06 -6.92
N LYS A 317 -37.29 -3.26 -7.74
CA LYS A 317 -37.14 -3.69 -9.14
C LYS A 317 -36.24 -2.75 -9.93
N ALA A 318 -36.49 -1.44 -9.85
CA ALA A 318 -35.68 -0.44 -10.54
C ALA A 318 -34.21 -0.45 -10.07
N GLY A 319 -33.98 -0.61 -8.75
CA GLY A 319 -32.64 -0.72 -8.17
C GLY A 319 -31.85 -1.92 -8.70
N PHE A 320 -32.46 -3.12 -8.68
CA PHE A 320 -31.80 -4.32 -9.16
C PHE A 320 -31.64 -4.37 -10.68
N GLU A 321 -32.63 -3.90 -11.46
CA GLU A 321 -32.50 -3.82 -12.93
C GLU A 321 -31.32 -2.93 -13.33
N TYR A 322 -31.17 -1.76 -12.69
CA TYR A 322 -30.03 -0.89 -12.90
C TYR A 322 -28.70 -1.57 -12.53
N ALA A 323 -28.65 -2.24 -11.37
CA ALA A 323 -27.44 -2.92 -10.92
C ALA A 323 -27.00 -4.05 -11.86
N PHE A 324 -27.96 -4.83 -12.40
CA PHE A 324 -27.66 -5.88 -13.37
C PHE A 324 -27.21 -5.31 -14.72
N ASP A 325 -27.83 -4.23 -15.21
CA ASP A 325 -27.40 -3.56 -16.44
C ASP A 325 -25.95 -3.06 -16.34
N GLN A 326 -25.59 -2.45 -15.21
CA GLN A 326 -24.22 -2.02 -14.92
C GLN A 326 -23.22 -3.20 -14.92
N LEU A 327 -23.62 -4.35 -14.36
CA LEU A 327 -22.78 -5.55 -14.31
C LEU A 327 -22.74 -6.34 -15.62
N GLN A 328 -23.64 -6.09 -16.57
CA GLN A 328 -23.64 -6.72 -17.90
C GLN A 328 -22.87 -5.92 -18.94
N ASN A 329 -22.66 -4.61 -18.72
CA ASN A 329 -21.88 -3.79 -19.63
C ASN A 329 -20.41 -4.30 -19.72
N SER A 330 -20.02 -4.74 -20.92
CA SER A 330 -18.71 -5.34 -21.21
C SER A 330 -17.72 -4.39 -21.87
N ASN A 331 -18.14 -3.18 -22.25
CA ASN A 331 -17.33 -2.25 -23.05
C ASN A 331 -16.33 -1.42 -22.21
N ILE A 332 -16.10 -1.82 -20.96
CA ILE A 332 -15.42 -1.01 -19.93
C ILE A 332 -14.37 -1.88 -19.26
N THR A 333 -13.27 -1.28 -18.83
CA THR A 333 -12.25 -1.94 -18.00
C THR A 333 -12.86 -2.39 -16.67
N ARG A 334 -12.61 -3.64 -16.29
CA ARG A 334 -13.23 -4.29 -15.14
C ARG A 334 -12.29 -5.33 -14.54
N ALA A 335 -12.53 -5.69 -13.28
CA ALA A 335 -11.81 -6.79 -12.64
C ALA A 335 -12.21 -8.15 -13.26
N ASN A 336 -13.47 -8.30 -13.69
CA ASN A 336 -14.01 -9.52 -14.32
C ASN A 336 -13.85 -10.81 -13.49
N CYS A 337 -13.61 -10.70 -12.19
CA CYS A 337 -13.50 -11.81 -11.27
C CYS A 337 -14.82 -11.98 -10.48
N ASN A 338 -14.93 -11.45 -9.26
CA ASN A 338 -16.16 -11.53 -8.48
C ASN A 338 -17.16 -10.43 -8.90
N LYS A 339 -18.41 -10.80 -9.21
CA LYS A 339 -19.50 -9.84 -9.47
C LYS A 339 -20.48 -9.83 -8.31
N MET A 340 -20.76 -8.65 -7.77
CA MET A 340 -21.66 -8.55 -6.62
C MET A 340 -22.48 -7.26 -6.58
N ILE A 341 -23.65 -7.37 -5.96
CA ILE A 341 -24.56 -6.27 -5.67
C ILE A 341 -24.72 -6.20 -4.16
N MET A 342 -24.56 -5.01 -3.59
CA MET A 342 -24.82 -4.73 -2.18
C MET A 342 -26.00 -3.76 -2.07
N MET A 343 -27.05 -4.16 -1.37
CA MET A 343 -28.25 -3.35 -1.17
C MET A 343 -28.35 -2.88 0.28
N PHE A 344 -28.50 -1.58 0.49
CA PHE A 344 -28.76 -0.97 1.81
C PHE A 344 -30.20 -0.45 1.88
N THR A 345 -30.99 -0.97 2.82
CA THR A 345 -32.41 -0.59 3.03
C THR A 345 -32.81 -0.78 4.49
N ASP A 346 -33.98 -0.31 4.90
CA ASP A 346 -34.56 -0.46 6.24
C ASP A 346 -35.60 -1.59 6.31
N GLY A 347 -35.67 -2.46 5.31
CA GLY A 347 -36.67 -3.52 5.21
C GLY A 347 -37.61 -3.32 4.04
N GLY A 348 -38.41 -4.34 3.71
CA GLY A 348 -39.35 -4.24 2.60
C GLY A 348 -40.12 -5.53 2.35
N GLU A 349 -41.17 -5.41 1.54
CA GLU A 349 -42.16 -6.48 1.34
C GLU A 349 -41.92 -7.28 0.04
N ASP A 350 -41.26 -6.69 -0.96
CA ASP A 350 -41.05 -7.32 -2.28
C ASP A 350 -39.75 -8.14 -2.32
N ARG A 351 -39.84 -9.35 -2.90
CA ARG A 351 -38.71 -10.28 -3.11
C ARG A 351 -38.08 -10.15 -4.49
N VAL A 352 -38.73 -9.45 -5.43
CA VAL A 352 -38.16 -9.12 -6.75
C VAL A 352 -37.68 -10.35 -7.53
N GLN A 353 -38.40 -11.47 -7.36
CA GLN A 353 -38.03 -12.78 -7.90
C GLN A 353 -37.93 -12.76 -9.44
N ASP A 354 -38.82 -12.01 -10.09
CA ASP A 354 -38.88 -11.83 -11.54
C ASP A 354 -37.57 -11.26 -12.13
N VAL A 355 -36.93 -10.33 -11.43
CA VAL A 355 -35.65 -9.75 -11.87
C VAL A 355 -34.52 -10.76 -11.71
N PHE A 356 -34.47 -11.51 -10.60
CA PHE A 356 -33.44 -12.53 -10.41
C PHE A 356 -33.56 -13.70 -11.40
N GLU A 357 -34.79 -14.11 -11.70
CA GLU A 357 -35.09 -15.11 -12.74
C GLU A 357 -34.61 -14.67 -14.11
N LYS A 358 -34.81 -13.39 -14.46
CA LYS A 358 -34.41 -12.83 -15.74
C LYS A 358 -32.90 -12.63 -15.88
N TYR A 359 -32.22 -12.11 -14.86
CA TYR A 359 -30.84 -11.63 -15.00
C TYR A 359 -29.77 -12.56 -14.39
N ASN A 360 -30.08 -13.35 -13.35
CA ASN A 360 -29.05 -14.08 -12.59
C ASN A 360 -29.25 -15.60 -12.58
N TRP A 361 -30.48 -16.10 -12.74
CA TRP A 361 -30.77 -17.54 -12.71
C TRP A 361 -30.67 -18.18 -14.10
N PRO A 362 -30.28 -19.47 -14.20
CA PRO A 362 -30.04 -20.44 -13.12
C PRO A 362 -28.62 -20.43 -12.53
N ASN A 363 -27.65 -19.81 -13.20
CA ASN A 363 -26.22 -19.95 -12.85
C ASN A 363 -25.82 -19.25 -11.55
N ARG A 364 -26.54 -18.17 -11.17
CA ARG A 364 -26.29 -17.34 -9.97
C ARG A 364 -24.82 -16.89 -9.92
N THR A 365 -24.41 -16.19 -10.97
CA THR A 365 -23.05 -15.68 -11.14
C THR A 365 -22.81 -14.43 -10.32
N VAL A 366 -23.83 -13.59 -10.15
CA VAL A 366 -23.78 -12.39 -9.31
C VAL A 366 -24.22 -12.73 -7.89
N ARG A 367 -23.41 -12.34 -6.90
CA ARG A 367 -23.74 -12.48 -5.48
C ARG A 367 -24.51 -11.26 -4.99
N VAL A 368 -25.57 -11.47 -4.23
CA VAL A 368 -26.39 -10.36 -3.69
C VAL A 368 -26.28 -10.33 -2.18
N PHE A 369 -25.81 -9.21 -1.65
CA PHE A 369 -25.73 -8.94 -0.21
C PHE A 369 -26.76 -7.88 0.16
N THR A 370 -27.47 -8.11 1.26
CA THR A 370 -28.52 -7.21 1.72
C THR A 370 -28.22 -6.76 3.14
N PHE A 371 -28.25 -5.45 3.36
CA PHE A 371 -28.00 -4.80 4.65
C PHE A 371 -29.29 -4.15 5.13
N SER A 372 -29.81 -4.64 6.26
CA SER A 372 -30.88 -3.98 7.02
C SER A 372 -30.25 -2.96 7.95
N VAL A 373 -30.61 -1.69 7.83
CA VAL A 373 -29.95 -0.60 8.55
C VAL A 373 -30.92 0.16 9.44
N GLY A 374 -30.49 0.45 10.66
CA GLY A 374 -31.26 1.18 11.66
C GLY A 374 -32.17 0.28 12.49
N GLN A 375 -32.81 0.86 13.49
CA GLN A 375 -33.83 0.19 14.27
C GLN A 375 -35.20 0.50 13.65
N HIS A 376 -35.83 -0.52 13.10
CA HIS A 376 -37.12 -0.41 12.41
C HIS A 376 -37.97 -1.65 12.68
N ASN A 377 -39.28 -1.53 12.40
CA ASN A 377 -40.24 -2.62 12.54
C ASN A 377 -40.66 -3.24 11.20
N TYR A 378 -40.01 -2.84 10.09
CA TYR A 378 -40.27 -3.41 8.76
C TYR A 378 -39.79 -4.86 8.66
N ASP A 379 -40.44 -5.64 7.80
CA ASP A 379 -40.08 -7.04 7.56
C ASP A 379 -38.73 -7.14 6.83
N VAL A 380 -37.85 -7.99 7.35
CA VAL A 380 -36.52 -8.30 6.81
C VAL A 380 -36.48 -9.64 6.08
N THR A 381 -37.56 -10.44 6.17
CA THR A 381 -37.65 -11.77 5.56
C THR A 381 -37.39 -11.73 4.05
N PRO A 382 -37.89 -10.73 3.28
CA PRO A 382 -37.56 -10.63 1.86
C PRO A 382 -36.08 -10.37 1.60
N LEU A 383 -35.41 -9.56 2.42
CA LEU A 383 -33.96 -9.30 2.30
C LEU A 383 -33.15 -10.58 2.52
N GLN A 384 -33.46 -11.31 3.59
CA GLN A 384 -32.83 -12.60 3.88
C GLN A 384 -33.02 -13.60 2.74
N TRP A 385 -34.23 -13.64 2.15
CA TRP A 385 -34.52 -14.49 1.01
C TRP A 385 -33.69 -14.10 -0.22
N MET A 386 -33.58 -12.81 -0.55
CA MET A 386 -32.80 -12.33 -1.69
C MET A 386 -31.31 -12.70 -1.55
N ALA A 387 -30.74 -12.52 -0.35
CA ALA A 387 -29.36 -12.90 -0.08
C ALA A 387 -29.12 -14.41 -0.20
N CYS A 388 -30.00 -15.21 0.41
CA CYS A 388 -29.93 -16.68 0.39
C CYS A 388 -30.07 -17.25 -1.03
N ALA A 389 -31.03 -16.74 -1.80
CA ALA A 389 -31.30 -17.22 -3.16
C ALA A 389 -30.11 -16.98 -4.12
N ASN A 390 -29.32 -15.93 -3.88
CA ASN A 390 -28.23 -15.49 -4.76
C ASN A 390 -26.82 -15.71 -4.17
N LYS A 391 -26.63 -16.68 -3.27
CA LYS A 391 -25.30 -17.06 -2.72
C LYS A 391 -24.53 -15.89 -2.06
N GLY A 392 -25.25 -14.91 -1.52
CA GLY A 392 -24.66 -13.83 -0.73
C GLY A 392 -24.91 -14.02 0.76
N TYR A 393 -25.09 -12.92 1.48
CA TYR A 393 -25.29 -12.91 2.92
C TYR A 393 -26.13 -11.71 3.37
N TYR A 394 -26.81 -11.88 4.51
CA TYR A 394 -27.65 -10.87 5.13
C TYR A 394 -26.91 -10.28 6.34
N PHE A 395 -26.93 -8.96 6.47
CA PHE A 395 -26.31 -8.24 7.57
C PHE A 395 -27.30 -7.24 8.19
N GLU A 396 -27.19 -7.03 9.49
CA GLU A 396 -28.02 -6.08 10.23
C GLU A 396 -27.14 -5.04 10.93
N ILE A 397 -27.39 -3.75 10.66
CA ILE A 397 -26.62 -2.63 11.18
C ILE A 397 -27.53 -1.77 12.06
N PRO A 398 -27.68 -2.08 13.36
CA PRO A 398 -28.57 -1.34 14.26
C PRO A 398 -27.98 0.00 14.70
N SER A 399 -26.65 0.15 14.70
CA SER A 399 -25.95 1.31 15.27
C SER A 399 -24.60 1.57 14.58
N ILE A 400 -24.00 2.72 14.89
CA ILE A 400 -22.69 3.12 14.35
C ILE A 400 -21.58 2.13 14.74
N GLY A 401 -21.62 1.58 15.97
CA GLY A 401 -20.62 0.61 16.43
C GLY A 401 -20.64 -0.69 15.63
N ALA A 402 -21.82 -1.10 15.15
CA ALA A 402 -21.99 -2.32 14.35
C ALA A 402 -21.52 -2.16 12.89
N ILE A 403 -21.46 -0.93 12.36
CA ILE A 403 -21.03 -0.65 10.98
C ILE A 403 -19.66 -1.29 10.73
N ARG A 404 -18.71 -1.04 11.64
CA ARG A 404 -17.31 -1.43 11.42
C ARG A 404 -17.11 -2.93 11.24
N ILE A 405 -17.89 -3.77 11.94
CA ILE A 405 -17.77 -5.23 11.89
C ILE A 405 -18.48 -5.75 10.63
N ASN A 406 -19.74 -5.35 10.45
CA ASN A 406 -20.59 -5.88 9.39
C ASN A 406 -20.15 -5.47 7.97
N THR A 407 -19.47 -4.33 7.82
CA THR A 407 -18.95 -3.93 6.50
C THR A 407 -17.72 -4.72 6.06
N GLN A 408 -17.18 -5.62 6.89
CA GLN A 408 -15.99 -6.43 6.59
C GLN A 408 -16.28 -7.93 6.45
N GLU A 409 -17.28 -8.44 7.15
CA GLU A 409 -17.63 -9.88 7.17
C GLU A 409 -18.00 -10.45 5.79
N TYR A 410 -18.37 -9.60 4.82
CA TYR A 410 -18.61 -10.07 3.45
C TYR A 410 -17.36 -10.69 2.81
N LEU A 411 -16.15 -10.30 3.25
CA LEU A 411 -14.89 -10.87 2.77
C LEU A 411 -14.80 -12.38 3.07
N ASP A 412 -15.35 -12.85 4.19
CA ASP A 412 -15.39 -14.27 4.53
C ASP A 412 -16.21 -15.08 3.53
N VAL A 413 -17.25 -14.47 2.95
CA VAL A 413 -18.07 -15.09 1.90
C VAL A 413 -17.33 -15.11 0.56
N LEU A 414 -16.55 -14.08 0.27
CA LEU A 414 -15.72 -13.98 -0.94
C LEU A 414 -14.48 -14.88 -0.88
N GLY A 415 -13.98 -15.20 0.31
CA GLY A 415 -12.85 -16.14 0.50
C GLY A 415 -13.21 -17.60 0.23
N ARG A 416 -14.49 -18.00 0.30
CA ARG A 416 -14.90 -19.42 0.16
C ARG A 416 -14.44 -20.10 -1.12
N PRO A 417 -14.59 -19.50 -2.33
CA PRO A 417 -14.06 -20.09 -3.56
C PRO A 417 -12.54 -20.25 -3.56
N MET A 418 -11.81 -19.32 -2.92
CA MET A 418 -10.35 -19.42 -2.80
C MET A 418 -9.95 -20.61 -1.94
N VAL A 419 -10.63 -20.82 -0.81
CA VAL A 419 -10.42 -21.99 0.06
C VAL A 419 -10.70 -23.30 -0.70
N LEU A 420 -11.75 -23.33 -1.53
CA LEU A 420 -12.11 -24.50 -2.34
C LEU A 420 -11.10 -24.80 -3.46
N ALA A 421 -10.49 -23.78 -4.06
CA ALA A 421 -9.42 -23.94 -5.04
C ALA A 421 -8.12 -24.50 -4.41
N GLY A 422 -7.97 -24.38 -3.08
CA GLY A 422 -6.88 -25.00 -2.34
C GLY A 422 -5.52 -24.45 -2.75
N LYS A 423 -4.58 -25.31 -3.12
CA LYS A 423 -3.19 -24.91 -3.41
C LYS A 423 -3.06 -23.95 -4.59
N GLU A 424 -3.97 -23.99 -5.56
CA GLU A 424 -3.93 -23.11 -6.74
C GLU A 424 -4.20 -21.64 -6.37
N ALA A 425 -5.01 -21.41 -5.33
CA ALA A 425 -5.33 -20.08 -4.82
C ALA A 425 -4.27 -19.52 -3.84
N LYS A 426 -3.32 -20.34 -3.37
CA LYS A 426 -2.23 -19.91 -2.50
C LYS A 426 -1.12 -19.23 -3.30
N GLN A 427 -1.42 -18.05 -3.84
CA GLN A 427 -0.44 -17.22 -4.53
C GLN A 427 -0.10 -16.02 -3.66
N VAL A 428 1.19 -15.67 -3.61
CA VAL A 428 1.62 -14.48 -2.88
C VAL A 428 1.22 -13.26 -3.69
N GLN A 429 0.53 -12.34 -3.03
CA GLN A 429 0.19 -11.04 -3.60
C GLN A 429 1.00 -9.96 -2.91
N TRP A 430 1.41 -8.96 -3.66
CA TRP A 430 2.15 -7.82 -3.13
C TRP A 430 1.26 -6.60 -3.10
N THR A 431 1.30 -5.87 -1.99
CA THR A 431 0.50 -4.67 -1.83
C THR A 431 1.08 -3.46 -2.56
N ASN A 432 0.22 -2.45 -2.74
CA ASN A 432 0.67 -1.09 -2.99
C ASN A 432 1.53 -0.57 -1.83
N VAL A 433 2.31 0.47 -2.10
CA VAL A 433 3.15 1.12 -1.08
C VAL A 433 2.24 1.76 -0.03
N TYR A 434 2.52 1.51 1.25
CA TYR A 434 1.81 2.16 2.35
C TYR A 434 2.77 2.45 3.51
N GLU A 435 2.32 3.27 4.46
CA GLU A 435 3.08 3.58 5.66
C GLU A 435 2.84 2.51 6.74
N ASP A 436 3.93 1.89 7.22
CA ASP A 436 3.89 0.89 8.28
C ASP A 436 3.31 1.46 9.58
N ALA A 437 2.45 0.67 10.24
CA ALA A 437 1.82 1.04 11.50
C ALA A 437 2.83 1.14 12.67
N LEU A 438 3.93 0.40 12.62
CA LEU A 438 4.97 0.40 13.65
C LEU A 438 6.06 1.45 13.40
N GLY A 439 6.05 2.13 12.25
CA GLY A 439 6.96 3.25 11.96
C GLY A 439 8.23 2.91 11.20
N LEU A 440 8.30 1.77 10.49
CA LEU A 440 9.39 1.49 9.54
C LEU A 440 9.50 2.53 8.43
N GLY A 441 8.37 3.14 8.05
CA GLY A 441 8.22 4.06 6.93
C GLY A 441 7.42 3.41 5.80
N LEU A 442 7.77 3.72 4.55
CA LEU A 442 7.10 3.14 3.38
C LEU A 442 7.51 1.67 3.19
N VAL A 443 6.52 0.80 3.14
CA VAL A 443 6.68 -0.65 2.98
C VAL A 443 5.75 -1.20 1.89
N VAL A 444 6.10 -2.38 1.39
CA VAL A 444 5.18 -3.28 0.72
C VAL A 444 5.15 -4.61 1.46
N THR A 445 3.98 -5.24 1.49
CA THR A 445 3.78 -6.50 2.20
C THR A 445 3.46 -7.60 1.22
N GLY A 446 4.18 -8.72 1.32
CA GLY A 446 3.81 -9.95 0.63
C GLY A 446 2.79 -10.69 1.48
N THR A 447 1.63 -11.02 0.91
CA THR A 447 0.48 -11.58 1.63
C THR A 447 0.11 -12.96 1.13
N LEU A 448 -0.33 -13.83 2.04
CA LEU A 448 -0.77 -15.17 1.72
C LEU A 448 -1.92 -15.58 2.66
N PRO A 449 -3.09 -16.02 2.15
CA PRO A 449 -4.18 -16.46 2.99
C PRO A 449 -3.86 -17.80 3.67
N VAL A 450 -4.37 -17.97 4.88
CA VAL A 450 -4.28 -19.21 5.67
C VAL A 450 -5.67 -19.84 5.72
N PHE A 451 -5.79 -21.09 5.30
CA PHE A 451 -7.10 -21.75 5.19
C PHE A 451 -7.44 -22.60 6.40
N ASN A 452 -8.71 -22.63 6.78
CA ASN A 452 -9.17 -23.55 7.80
C ASN A 452 -9.35 -24.96 7.21
N LEU A 453 -8.41 -25.87 7.50
CA LEU A 453 -8.42 -27.25 6.98
C LEU A 453 -9.10 -28.26 7.92
N THR A 454 -9.79 -27.79 8.96
CA THR A 454 -10.55 -28.66 9.87
C THR A 454 -11.70 -29.37 9.14
N GLN A 455 -12.01 -30.57 9.62
CA GLN A 455 -13.11 -31.41 9.13
C GLN A 455 -13.97 -31.78 10.33
N ASP A 456 -15.27 -31.48 10.25
CA ASP A 456 -16.22 -31.72 11.34
C ASP A 456 -16.57 -33.22 11.50
N GLY A 457 -16.21 -34.06 10.50
CA GLY A 457 -16.28 -35.52 10.58
C GLY A 457 -15.76 -36.24 9.33
N PRO A 458 -15.55 -37.58 9.38
CA PRO A 458 -15.17 -38.37 8.20
C PRO A 458 -16.31 -38.38 7.18
N GLY A 459 -16.16 -37.60 6.11
CA GLY A 459 -17.15 -37.47 5.03
C GLY A 459 -17.85 -36.11 4.97
N GLU A 460 -17.61 -35.20 5.92
CA GLU A 460 -18.16 -33.85 5.92
C GLU A 460 -17.29 -32.85 5.13
N LYS A 461 -17.92 -31.77 4.67
CA LYS A 461 -17.24 -30.73 3.87
C LYS A 461 -16.23 -30.01 4.75
N LYS A 462 -15.01 -29.81 4.22
CA LYS A 462 -13.99 -28.97 4.85
C LYS A 462 -14.55 -27.58 5.12
N ASN A 463 -14.13 -26.97 6.23
CA ASN A 463 -14.44 -25.58 6.52
C ASN A 463 -14.00 -24.67 5.35
N GLN A 464 -14.87 -23.73 4.98
CA GLN A 464 -14.71 -22.88 3.79
C GLN A 464 -14.23 -21.47 4.13
N LEU A 465 -13.75 -21.25 5.35
CA LEU A 465 -13.31 -19.96 5.84
C LEU A 465 -11.78 -19.87 5.87
N ILE A 466 -11.29 -18.66 5.74
CA ILE A 466 -9.89 -18.34 6.01
C ILE A 466 -9.72 -18.21 7.53
N LEU A 467 -8.59 -18.65 8.06
CA LEU A 467 -8.19 -18.38 9.45
C LEU A 467 -7.68 -16.95 9.60
N GLY A 468 -7.13 -16.40 8.52
CA GLY A 468 -6.48 -15.10 8.49
C GLY A 468 -5.55 -14.97 7.31
N VAL A 469 -4.70 -13.95 7.36
CA VAL A 469 -3.71 -13.64 6.33
C VAL A 469 -2.34 -13.49 6.99
N MET A 470 -1.35 -14.16 6.40
CA MET A 470 0.06 -13.96 6.75
C MET A 470 0.63 -12.81 5.92
N GLY A 471 1.48 -12.00 6.53
CA GLY A 471 2.19 -10.88 5.89
C GLY A 471 3.67 -10.87 6.25
N ILE A 472 4.52 -10.52 5.29
CA ILE A 472 5.93 -10.18 5.52
C ILE A 472 6.24 -8.86 4.84
N ASP A 473 6.84 -7.94 5.60
CA ASP A 473 7.16 -6.60 5.10
C ASP A 473 8.51 -6.52 4.37
N VAL A 474 8.55 -5.59 3.41
CA VAL A 474 9.73 -5.15 2.68
C VAL A 474 9.78 -3.64 2.74
N ALA A 475 10.79 -3.10 3.42
CA ALA A 475 11.00 -1.67 3.40
C ALA A 475 11.49 -1.24 2.03
N LEU A 476 10.96 -0.13 1.50
CA LEU A 476 11.44 0.43 0.24
C LEU A 476 12.95 0.77 0.30
N ASN A 477 13.47 1.05 1.49
CA ASN A 477 14.90 1.29 1.70
C ASN A 477 15.76 0.06 1.41
N ASP A 478 15.28 -1.16 1.69
CA ASP A 478 16.01 -2.39 1.38
C ASP A 478 16.10 -2.58 -0.13
N ILE A 479 15.02 -2.27 -0.85
CA ILE A 479 15.00 -2.33 -2.32
C ILE A 479 15.90 -1.23 -2.90
N LYS A 480 15.89 -0.01 -2.35
CA LYS A 480 16.78 1.08 -2.75
C LYS A 480 18.26 0.74 -2.53
N ARG A 481 18.61 -0.03 -1.50
CA ARG A 481 20.00 -0.48 -1.26
C ARG A 481 20.52 -1.42 -2.35
N LEU A 482 19.63 -2.13 -3.06
CA LEU A 482 20.00 -2.96 -4.22
C LEU A 482 20.23 -2.13 -5.49
N THR A 483 19.74 -0.89 -5.53
CA THR A 483 19.91 0.00 -6.67
C THR A 483 21.25 0.76 -6.60
N PRO A 484 22.09 0.74 -7.65
CA PRO A 484 23.43 1.34 -7.64
C PRO A 484 23.38 2.86 -7.89
N ASN A 485 22.70 3.61 -7.02
CA ASN A 485 22.43 5.04 -7.26
C ASN A 485 23.68 5.92 -7.40
N TYR A 486 24.82 5.51 -6.83
CA TYR A 486 26.05 6.31 -6.87
C TYR A 486 26.80 6.24 -8.20
N THR A 487 26.65 5.16 -8.99
CA THR A 487 27.34 5.03 -10.28
C THR A 487 26.56 5.65 -11.44
N LEU A 488 25.26 5.90 -11.25
CA LEU A 488 24.36 6.49 -12.27
C LEU A 488 24.55 8.01 -12.45
N GLY A 489 25.19 8.66 -11.47
CA GLY A 489 25.28 10.12 -11.37
C GLY A 489 23.98 10.77 -10.84
N ALA A 490 24.03 12.07 -10.57
CA ALA A 490 22.93 12.80 -9.90
C ALA A 490 21.59 12.79 -10.66
N ASN A 491 21.68 12.61 -11.97
CA ASN A 491 20.53 12.66 -12.87
C ASN A 491 19.99 11.26 -13.22
N GLY A 492 20.73 10.19 -12.96
CA GLY A 492 20.26 8.83 -13.23
C GLY A 492 19.51 8.26 -12.03
N TYR A 493 18.43 7.52 -12.28
CA TYR A 493 17.64 6.90 -11.23
C TYR A 493 16.95 5.62 -11.70
N VAL A 494 16.66 4.75 -10.74
CA VAL A 494 15.84 3.57 -10.93
C VAL A 494 14.42 3.86 -10.45
N PHE A 495 13.44 3.35 -11.18
CA PHE A 495 12.04 3.37 -10.79
C PHE A 495 11.41 2.00 -10.98
N ALA A 496 10.33 1.72 -10.28
CA ALA A 496 9.58 0.46 -10.42
C ALA A 496 8.10 0.78 -10.45
N ILE A 497 7.35 0.07 -11.29
CA ILE A 497 5.89 0.21 -11.40
C ILE A 497 5.19 -1.13 -11.23
N ASP A 498 3.94 -1.08 -10.78
CA ASP A 498 3.01 -2.23 -10.78
C ASP A 498 2.19 -2.33 -12.09
N LEU A 499 1.26 -3.28 -12.13
CA LEU A 499 0.36 -3.49 -13.27
C LEU A 499 -0.69 -2.38 -13.44
N ASN A 500 -0.93 -1.58 -12.40
CA ASN A 500 -1.83 -0.43 -12.46
C ASN A 500 -1.09 0.84 -12.93
N GLY A 501 0.25 0.83 -12.95
CA GLY A 501 1.13 1.95 -13.26
C GLY A 501 1.54 2.79 -12.06
N TYR A 502 1.21 2.36 -10.83
CA TYR A 502 1.66 3.00 -9.60
C TYR A 502 3.14 2.74 -9.35
N VAL A 503 3.84 3.79 -8.92
CA VAL A 503 5.28 3.69 -8.62
C VAL A 503 5.53 3.04 -7.28
N LEU A 504 6.28 1.93 -7.30
CA LEU A 504 6.84 1.29 -6.11
C LEU A 504 8.11 2.03 -5.65
N LEU A 505 8.93 2.47 -6.60
CA LEU A 505 10.17 3.21 -6.37
C LEU A 505 10.21 4.38 -7.34
N HIS A 506 10.42 5.58 -6.81
CA HIS A 506 10.69 6.77 -7.62
C HIS A 506 11.34 7.86 -6.74
N PRO A 507 12.24 8.71 -7.26
CA PRO A 507 12.80 9.84 -6.51
C PRO A 507 11.73 10.81 -5.97
N ASN A 508 10.64 11.00 -6.71
CA ASN A 508 9.54 11.89 -6.32
C ASN A 508 8.50 11.22 -5.40
N LEU A 509 8.65 9.92 -5.09
CA LEU A 509 7.78 9.23 -4.14
C LEU A 509 8.15 9.66 -2.71
N LYS A 510 7.32 10.52 -2.11
CA LYS A 510 7.47 11.03 -0.74
C LYS A 510 6.41 10.41 0.19
N PRO A 511 6.75 10.12 1.46
CA PRO A 511 5.75 9.69 2.43
C PRO A 511 4.71 10.80 2.65
N GLN A 512 3.42 10.48 2.56
CA GLN A 512 2.34 11.42 2.88
C GLN A 512 2.11 11.42 4.39
N THR A 513 2.18 12.58 5.03
CA THR A 513 2.18 12.73 6.49
C THR A 513 0.80 12.64 7.16
N THR A 514 -0.30 12.47 6.42
CA THR A 514 -1.65 12.78 6.95
C THR A 514 -2.55 11.58 7.23
N ASN A 515 -2.36 10.39 6.64
CA ASN A 515 -3.27 9.26 6.86
C ASN A 515 -2.66 7.87 6.59
N PHE A 516 -2.28 7.13 7.64
CA PHE A 516 -1.72 5.77 7.56
C PHE A 516 -2.71 4.70 7.07
N ARG A 517 -3.99 5.05 6.86
CA ARG A 517 -5.04 4.12 6.41
C ARG A 517 -5.07 3.95 4.89
N GLU A 518 -4.71 4.99 4.15
CA GLU A 518 -4.77 4.97 2.69
C GLU A 518 -3.39 4.58 2.13
N PRO A 519 -3.33 3.74 1.10
CA PRO A 519 -2.09 3.45 0.41
C PRO A 519 -1.56 4.71 -0.31
N VAL A 520 -0.24 4.79 -0.46
CA VAL A 520 0.44 5.85 -1.19
C VAL A 520 0.51 5.46 -2.66
N THR A 521 -0.60 5.64 -3.38
CA THR A 521 -0.73 5.35 -4.81
C THR A 521 -0.39 6.58 -5.64
N LEU A 522 0.87 6.68 -6.10
CA LEU A 522 1.31 7.70 -7.04
C LEU A 522 1.51 7.04 -8.41
N ASP A 523 0.87 7.53 -9.47
CA ASP A 523 1.11 7.03 -10.83
C ASP A 523 2.46 7.52 -11.34
N PHE A 524 3.12 6.74 -12.20
CA PHE A 524 4.29 7.17 -12.95
C PHE A 524 4.07 8.48 -13.73
N LEU A 525 2.90 8.65 -14.34
CA LEU A 525 2.56 9.87 -15.10
C LEU A 525 2.29 11.09 -14.20
N ASP A 526 1.99 10.87 -12.92
CA ASP A 526 1.87 11.94 -11.92
C ASP A 526 3.22 12.23 -11.24
N ALA A 527 4.08 11.21 -11.15
CA ALA A 527 5.41 11.32 -10.55
C ALA A 527 6.37 12.13 -11.41
N GLU A 528 6.16 12.12 -12.73
CA GLU A 528 6.92 12.90 -13.71
C GLU A 528 6.00 13.81 -14.52
N LEU A 529 6.56 14.71 -15.34
CA LEU A 529 5.74 15.44 -16.31
C LEU A 529 5.25 14.49 -17.40
N GLU A 530 3.94 14.51 -17.63
CA GLU A 530 3.22 13.68 -18.60
C GLU A 530 3.71 13.95 -20.03
N ASP A 531 3.85 12.88 -20.82
CA ASP A 531 4.39 12.87 -22.17
C ASP A 531 3.85 11.63 -22.90
N GLU A 532 3.40 11.78 -24.15
CA GLU A 532 2.89 10.67 -24.96
C GLU A 532 3.91 9.52 -25.06
N ASN A 533 5.22 9.83 -25.07
CA ASN A 533 6.25 8.81 -25.09
C ASN A 533 6.35 8.04 -23.77
N LYS A 534 6.08 8.70 -22.64
CA LYS A 534 6.07 8.08 -21.31
C LYS A 534 4.84 7.21 -21.11
N GLU A 535 3.69 7.60 -21.69
CA GLU A 535 2.53 6.72 -21.73
C GLU A 535 2.83 5.40 -22.45
N GLU A 536 3.53 5.45 -23.58
CA GLU A 536 3.92 4.23 -24.31
C GLU A 536 4.87 3.36 -23.48
N ILE A 537 5.86 3.97 -22.82
CA ILE A 537 6.79 3.26 -21.92
C ILE A 537 6.01 2.61 -20.77
N ARG A 538 5.11 3.36 -20.12
CA ARG A 538 4.25 2.87 -19.05
C ARG A 538 3.41 1.68 -19.49
N ARG A 539 2.73 1.78 -20.64
CA ARG A 539 1.92 0.67 -21.20
C ARG A 539 2.79 -0.56 -21.48
N SER A 540 3.95 -0.37 -22.12
CA SER A 540 4.89 -1.46 -22.41
C SER A 540 5.37 -2.18 -21.14
N MET A 541 5.66 -1.42 -20.07
CA MET A 541 6.06 -1.95 -18.78
C MET A 541 4.93 -2.68 -18.05
N ILE A 542 3.69 -2.18 -18.12
CA ILE A 542 2.49 -2.84 -17.56
C ILE A 542 2.21 -4.16 -18.28
N ASP A 543 2.37 -4.19 -19.60
CA ASP A 543 2.21 -5.40 -20.41
C ASP A 543 3.35 -6.43 -20.18
N GLY A 544 4.32 -6.13 -19.31
CA GLY A 544 5.43 -7.02 -18.98
C GLY A 544 6.48 -7.15 -20.09
N ASN A 545 6.54 -6.21 -21.02
CA ASN A 545 7.52 -6.20 -22.09
C ASN A 545 8.84 -5.58 -21.63
N LYS A 546 9.97 -6.07 -22.15
CA LYS A 546 11.28 -5.41 -21.99
C LYS A 546 11.54 -4.45 -23.15
N GLY A 547 12.19 -3.33 -22.89
CA GLY A 547 12.44 -2.34 -23.92
C GLY A 547 13.46 -1.28 -23.55
N HIS A 548 13.82 -0.49 -24.56
CA HIS A 548 14.61 0.73 -24.39
C HIS A 548 14.02 1.82 -25.29
N LYS A 549 14.06 3.07 -24.83
CA LYS A 549 13.63 4.22 -25.61
C LYS A 549 14.39 5.47 -25.18
N GLN A 550 14.93 6.20 -26.14
CA GLN A 550 15.47 7.53 -25.92
C GLN A 550 14.40 8.57 -26.22
N ILE A 551 14.15 9.48 -25.29
CA ILE A 551 13.14 10.53 -25.43
C ILE A 551 13.72 11.89 -25.04
N ARG A 552 13.19 12.95 -25.64
CA ARG A 552 13.39 14.33 -25.18
C ARG A 552 12.22 14.69 -24.29
N THR A 553 12.48 15.04 -23.05
CA THR A 553 11.44 15.27 -22.06
C THR A 553 11.79 16.43 -21.15
N LEU A 554 10.77 16.99 -20.53
CA LEU A 554 10.90 18.08 -19.56
C LEU A 554 11.12 17.48 -18.17
N VAL A 555 12.15 17.96 -17.47
CA VAL A 555 12.43 17.57 -16.09
C VAL A 555 12.24 18.77 -15.18
N LYS A 556 11.39 18.60 -14.17
CA LYS A 556 11.18 19.59 -13.11
C LYS A 556 12.38 19.61 -12.16
N SER A 557 12.87 20.79 -11.84
CA SER A 557 13.93 20.98 -10.84
C SER A 557 13.45 20.55 -9.44
N LEU A 558 14.40 20.13 -8.60
CA LEU A 558 14.15 19.69 -7.22
C LEU A 558 13.51 20.78 -6.35
N ASP A 559 13.81 22.04 -6.63
CA ASP A 559 13.23 23.22 -5.95
C ASP A 559 11.86 23.63 -6.52
N GLU A 560 11.39 22.92 -7.54
CA GLU A 560 10.12 23.14 -8.24
C GLU A 560 9.99 24.48 -8.97
N ARG A 561 11.10 25.18 -9.21
CA ARG A 561 11.10 26.52 -9.85
C ARG A 561 11.42 26.51 -11.33
N TYR A 562 12.19 25.52 -11.78
CA TYR A 562 12.68 25.43 -13.14
C TYR A 562 12.22 24.14 -13.82
N ILE A 563 12.16 24.20 -15.16
CA ILE A 563 11.89 23.06 -16.02
C ILE A 563 12.96 23.07 -17.11
N ASP A 564 13.71 21.98 -17.21
CA ASP A 564 14.78 21.83 -18.20
C ASP A 564 14.37 20.80 -19.26
N GLU A 565 14.58 21.14 -20.53
CA GLU A 565 14.43 20.19 -21.63
C GLU A 565 15.70 19.33 -21.73
N VAL A 566 15.55 18.02 -21.54
CA VAL A 566 16.67 17.09 -21.49
C VAL A 566 16.40 15.82 -22.29
N THR A 567 17.45 15.24 -22.86
CA THR A 567 17.39 13.92 -23.49
C THR A 567 17.67 12.84 -22.45
N ARG A 568 16.81 11.81 -22.38
CA ARG A 568 16.89 10.71 -21.41
C ARG A 568 16.71 9.37 -22.11
N ASN A 569 17.49 8.38 -21.67
CA ASN A 569 17.37 6.99 -22.09
C ASN A 569 16.62 6.23 -21.00
N TYR A 570 15.46 5.69 -21.35
CA TYR A 570 14.68 4.78 -20.51
C TYR A 570 14.97 3.35 -20.94
N THR A 571 15.26 2.48 -19.99
CA THR A 571 15.44 1.04 -20.21
C THR A 571 14.63 0.30 -19.15
N TRP A 572 13.85 -0.70 -19.53
CA TRP A 572 12.97 -1.41 -18.60
C TRP A 572 12.91 -2.91 -18.85
N VAL A 573 12.69 -3.66 -17.76
CA VAL A 573 12.63 -5.13 -17.74
C VAL A 573 11.60 -5.58 -16.68
N PRO A 574 10.77 -6.60 -16.97
CA PRO A 574 9.87 -7.19 -15.99
C PRO A 574 10.62 -8.02 -14.94
N ILE A 575 10.13 -8.03 -13.70
CA ILE A 575 10.62 -8.91 -12.63
C ILE A 575 9.81 -10.21 -12.68
N ARG A 576 10.42 -11.32 -13.07
CA ARG A 576 9.68 -12.54 -13.48
C ARG A 576 8.85 -13.20 -12.37
N SER A 577 9.30 -13.13 -11.13
CA SER A 577 8.60 -13.70 -9.97
C SER A 577 7.48 -12.83 -9.41
N THR A 578 7.30 -11.61 -9.91
CA THR A 578 6.31 -10.66 -9.41
C THR A 578 5.58 -9.95 -10.54
N ASN A 579 4.63 -9.08 -10.16
CA ASN A 579 3.85 -8.26 -11.08
C ASN A 579 4.48 -6.87 -11.28
N TYR A 580 5.78 -6.73 -11.00
CA TYR A 580 6.49 -5.46 -11.06
C TYR A 580 7.39 -5.38 -12.29
N SER A 581 7.51 -4.17 -12.82
CA SER A 581 8.46 -3.82 -13.89
C SER A 581 9.44 -2.77 -13.40
N LEU A 582 10.74 -3.01 -13.62
CA LEU A 582 11.81 -2.13 -13.22
C LEU A 582 12.27 -1.29 -14.42
N GLY A 583 12.43 0.01 -14.22
CA GLY A 583 12.96 0.95 -15.19
C GLY A 583 14.20 1.67 -14.67
N LEU A 584 15.12 1.99 -15.57
CA LEU A 584 16.30 2.81 -15.33
C LEU A 584 16.29 3.98 -16.30
N VAL A 585 16.50 5.17 -15.74
CA VAL A 585 16.62 6.41 -16.50
C VAL A 585 18.07 6.88 -16.41
N LEU A 586 18.71 7.04 -17.56
CA LEU A 586 20.05 7.60 -17.66
C LEU A 586 20.10 8.73 -18.70
N PRO A 587 20.74 9.87 -18.41
CA PRO A 587 21.08 10.82 -19.44
C PRO A 587 22.21 10.25 -20.34
N PRO A 588 22.29 10.64 -21.63
CA PRO A 588 23.29 10.11 -22.56
C PRO A 588 24.75 10.28 -22.12
N TYR A 589 25.05 11.27 -21.28
CA TYR A 589 26.41 11.52 -20.77
C TYR A 589 26.77 10.68 -19.54
N SER A 590 25.81 10.03 -18.88
CA SER A 590 26.04 9.18 -17.70
C SER A 590 26.23 7.70 -18.04
N THR A 591 26.48 7.38 -19.31
CA THR A 591 26.85 6.02 -19.73
C THR A 591 28.22 5.60 -19.21
N PHE A 592 29.02 6.53 -18.69
CA PHE A 592 30.31 6.23 -18.07
C PHE A 592 30.37 6.79 -16.66
N TYR A 593 31.08 6.10 -15.77
CA TYR A 593 31.40 6.57 -14.43
C TYR A 593 32.90 6.38 -14.12
N LEU A 594 33.36 7.10 -13.11
CA LEU A 594 34.74 7.02 -12.64
C LEU A 594 34.80 6.07 -11.46
N GLN A 595 35.62 5.02 -11.55
CA GLN A 595 35.97 4.17 -10.43
C GLN A 595 37.36 4.59 -9.93
N ALA A 596 37.46 4.99 -8.66
CA ALA A 596 38.75 5.35 -8.06
C ALA A 596 39.67 4.12 -8.00
N ASN A 597 40.91 4.28 -8.45
CA ASN A 597 41.98 3.30 -8.35
C ASN A 597 43.11 3.91 -7.51
N LEU A 598 42.87 3.97 -6.19
CA LEU A 598 43.81 4.51 -5.21
C LEU A 598 44.43 3.37 -4.42
N SER A 599 45.43 2.69 -4.98
CA SER A 599 46.15 1.61 -4.30
C SER A 599 47.24 2.10 -3.34
N ASP A 600 47.70 3.33 -3.49
CA ASP A 600 48.78 3.91 -2.68
C ASP A 600 48.24 4.48 -1.35
N GLN A 601 48.67 3.89 -0.24
CA GLN A 601 48.28 4.28 1.12
C GLN A 601 48.75 5.70 1.49
N ILE A 602 49.91 6.14 0.99
CA ILE A 602 50.44 7.47 1.31
C ILE A 602 49.55 8.54 0.67
N LEU A 603 49.13 8.32 -0.58
CA LEU A 603 48.20 9.20 -1.27
C LEU A 603 46.84 9.26 -0.58
N GLN A 604 46.31 8.12 -0.11
CA GLN A 604 45.04 8.09 0.64
C GLN A 604 45.10 8.94 1.92
N VAL A 605 46.16 8.79 2.72
CA VAL A 605 46.33 9.58 3.97
C VAL A 605 46.44 11.07 3.66
N LYS A 606 47.23 11.43 2.64
CA LYS A 606 47.37 12.82 2.20
C LYS A 606 46.02 13.42 1.79
N TYR A 607 45.18 12.65 1.08
CA TYR A 607 43.85 13.13 0.70
C TYR A 607 42.89 13.26 1.89
N PHE A 608 43.02 12.39 2.90
CA PHE A 608 42.22 12.45 4.11
C PHE A 608 42.52 13.71 4.95
N GLU A 609 43.78 14.13 5.04
CA GLU A 609 44.17 15.35 5.77
C GLU A 609 43.48 16.61 5.23
N PHE A 610 43.20 16.69 3.93
CA PHE A 610 42.48 17.82 3.35
C PHE A 610 41.01 17.91 3.79
N LEU A 611 40.42 16.82 4.29
CA LEU A 611 39.05 16.78 4.77
C LEU A 611 38.91 17.21 6.23
N LEU A 612 40.02 17.39 6.95
CA LEU A 612 40.01 17.69 8.38
C LEU A 612 39.62 19.16 8.63
N PRO A 613 38.87 19.47 9.71
CA PRO A 613 38.52 20.85 10.03
C PRO A 613 39.72 21.80 10.18
N SER A 614 40.90 21.28 10.50
CA SER A 614 42.14 22.05 10.61
C SER A 614 42.66 22.62 9.29
N SER A 615 42.26 22.07 8.14
CA SER A 615 42.65 22.57 6.81
C SER A 615 41.71 23.66 6.28
N PHE A 616 40.58 23.94 6.94
CA PHE A 616 39.54 24.81 6.40
C PHE A 616 39.98 26.28 6.25
N GLU A 617 40.95 26.72 7.05
CA GLU A 617 41.51 28.07 6.93
C GLU A 617 42.35 28.25 5.66
N SER A 618 42.99 27.19 5.16
CA SER A 618 43.83 27.23 3.96
C SER A 618 43.13 26.74 2.69
N GLU A 619 42.29 25.71 2.79
CA GLU A 619 41.68 25.01 1.65
C GLU A 619 40.19 25.33 1.44
N GLY A 620 39.57 26.00 2.43
CA GLY A 620 38.14 26.32 2.42
C GLY A 620 37.25 25.30 3.14
N HIS A 621 35.99 25.67 3.35
CA HIS A 621 35.03 24.80 4.05
C HIS A 621 34.62 23.60 3.20
N VAL A 622 35.00 22.40 3.63
CA VAL A 622 34.65 21.15 2.96
C VAL A 622 33.40 20.53 3.60
N PHE A 623 32.46 20.09 2.76
CA PHE A 623 31.27 19.36 3.18
C PHE A 623 31.34 17.91 2.69
N ILE A 624 30.91 16.98 3.54
CA ILE A 624 30.83 15.55 3.22
C ILE A 624 29.36 15.16 3.13
N ALA A 625 28.96 14.53 2.02
CA ALA A 625 27.61 14.03 1.87
C ALA A 625 27.36 12.87 2.87
N PRO A 626 26.23 12.85 3.59
CA PRO A 626 25.93 11.77 4.54
C PRO A 626 25.53 10.50 3.79
N ARG A 627 26.52 9.65 3.46
CA ARG A 627 26.33 8.35 2.81
C ARG A 627 26.63 7.24 3.80
N GLU A 628 26.09 6.04 3.55
CA GLU A 628 26.50 4.82 4.26
C GLU A 628 27.90 4.40 3.74
N TYR A 629 28.96 5.07 4.22
CA TYR A 629 30.34 4.77 3.82
C TYR A 629 30.85 3.44 4.39
N CYS A 630 30.49 3.14 5.63
CA CYS A 630 30.82 1.92 6.35
C CYS A 630 29.57 1.40 7.07
N LYS A 631 29.45 0.08 7.27
CA LYS A 631 28.34 -0.53 8.02
C LYS A 631 28.46 -0.32 9.54
N ASP A 632 29.69 -0.17 10.03
CA ASP A 632 30.01 0.05 11.43
C ASP A 632 31.03 1.19 11.55
N LEU A 633 30.78 2.12 12.47
CA LEU A 633 31.74 3.08 13.01
C LEU A 633 31.49 3.25 14.50
#